data_AF-A0A0T6BAZ1-F1
#
_entry.id   AF-A0A0T6BAZ1-F1
#
_cell.length_a   1.000
_cell.length_b   1.000
_cell.length_c   1.000
_cell.angle_alpha   90.00
_cell.angle_beta   90.00
_cell.angle_gamma   90.00
#
_symmetry.space_group_name_H-M   'P 1'
#
loop_
_entity.id
_entity.type
_entity.pdbx_description
1 polymer ?
#
loop_
_entity_poly.entity_id
_entity_poly.type
_entity_poly.pdbx_seq_one_letter_code
_entity_poly.pdbx_strand_id
1 'polypeptide(L)'
;GEAISKTEYINMGAVTEFKYSAEIGRVFRGKDKLHWLRNWGPDWGFLQNSEDALVFVDNHDNQRATGDVLTYKNAKQYKMAIAFMLAHPYGSPRIMSSYSFTNSDAGPPANQNGNITSPGINDDDTCTNGWVCEHRWRQIYNMVGFRNTVNGTKISNWWSNKNQQIAFCREGSGFVAFTNDGNINRDMQTCLPLGTYCDVISGKLSDGRCTGKSVTVGDNGIGFISLNGNEFDGVLAIHINAKL
;
A
#
# COMPACT_ATOMS: atom_id res chain seq x y z
N GLY A 1 -4.50 -26.96 -14.94
CA GLY A 1 -3.56 -25.87 -15.21
C GLY A 1 -4.25 -24.87 -16.10
N GLU A 2 -3.92 -23.59 -16.00
CA GLU A 2 -4.30 -22.62 -17.05
C GLU A 2 -3.65 -23.07 -18.36
N ALA A 3 -4.41 -23.10 -19.44
CA ALA A 3 -3.91 -23.55 -20.75
C ALA A 3 -2.86 -22.62 -21.35
N ILE A 4 -2.81 -21.37 -20.87
CA ILE A 4 -1.87 -20.32 -21.25
C ILE A 4 -1.18 -19.86 -19.96
N SER A 5 0.14 -19.92 -19.91
CA SER A 5 0.95 -19.50 -18.77
C SER A 5 1.50 -18.10 -18.95
N LYS A 6 1.49 -17.30 -17.87
CA LYS A 6 2.17 -15.99 -17.81
C LYS A 6 3.65 -16.04 -18.21
N THR A 7 4.32 -17.19 -18.00
CA THR A 7 5.75 -17.36 -18.31
C THR A 7 6.05 -17.39 -19.81
N GLU A 8 5.04 -17.61 -20.66
CA GLU A 8 5.21 -17.64 -22.12
C GLU A 8 5.43 -16.23 -22.71
N TYR A 9 5.16 -15.18 -21.94
CA TYR A 9 5.12 -13.78 -22.42
C TYR A 9 6.20 -12.87 -21.82
N ILE A 10 7.00 -13.36 -20.86
CA ILE A 10 7.99 -12.54 -20.13
C ILE A 10 9.08 -11.97 -21.03
N ASN A 11 9.38 -12.63 -22.16
CA ASN A 11 10.34 -12.15 -23.15
C ASN A 11 9.77 -11.02 -24.05
N MET A 12 8.46 -10.77 -23.99
CA MET A 12 7.79 -9.68 -24.72
C MET A 12 7.65 -8.41 -23.89
N GLY A 13 7.74 -8.51 -22.56
CA GLY A 13 7.62 -7.40 -21.62
C GLY A 13 7.02 -7.84 -20.27
N ALA A 14 6.76 -6.87 -19.41
CA ALA A 14 6.15 -7.13 -18.11
C ALA A 14 4.73 -7.71 -18.25
N VAL A 15 4.40 -8.68 -17.41
CA VAL A 15 3.13 -9.39 -17.39
C VAL A 15 2.34 -9.02 -16.13
N THR A 16 1.03 -8.86 -16.26
CA THR A 16 0.14 -8.59 -15.11
C THR A 16 0.09 -9.78 -14.16
N GLU A 17 0.57 -9.60 -12.93
CA GLU A 17 0.55 -10.64 -11.90
C GLU A 17 -0.78 -10.63 -11.13
N PHE A 18 -1.84 -11.21 -11.70
CA PHE A 18 -3.16 -11.24 -11.05
C PHE A 18 -3.18 -11.98 -9.71
N LYS A 19 -2.28 -12.95 -9.51
CA LYS A 19 -2.16 -13.66 -8.23
C LYS A 19 -1.77 -12.70 -7.10
N TYR A 20 -1.02 -11.65 -7.41
CA TYR A 20 -0.70 -10.58 -6.46
C TYR A 20 -1.98 -9.97 -5.87
N SER A 21 -2.92 -9.55 -6.74
CA SER A 21 -4.20 -8.93 -6.36
C SER A 21 -5.06 -9.88 -5.53
N ALA A 22 -5.15 -11.16 -5.91
CA ALA A 22 -5.91 -12.15 -5.18
C ALA A 22 -5.35 -12.40 -3.76
N GLU A 23 -4.04 -12.63 -3.65
CA GLU A 23 -3.39 -13.00 -2.39
C GLU A 23 -3.31 -11.82 -1.42
N ILE A 24 -3.02 -10.61 -1.90
CA ILE A 24 -2.96 -9.42 -1.03
C ILE A 24 -4.34 -9.09 -0.48
N GLY A 25 -5.39 -9.26 -1.30
CA GLY A 25 -6.78 -9.14 -0.89
C GLY A 25 -7.14 -10.13 0.21
N ARG A 26 -6.81 -11.41 0.03
CA ARG A 26 -7.04 -12.48 1.02
C ARG A 26 -6.39 -12.17 2.37
N VAL A 27 -5.13 -11.76 2.35
CA VAL A 27 -4.36 -11.42 3.55
C VAL A 27 -4.96 -10.20 4.28
N PHE A 28 -5.18 -9.08 3.60
CA PHE A 28 -5.65 -7.85 4.24
C PHE A 28 -7.16 -7.88 4.60
N ARG A 29 -7.94 -8.79 4.01
CA ARG A 29 -9.30 -9.13 4.48
C ARG A 29 -9.31 -10.00 5.75
N GLY A 30 -8.14 -10.44 6.22
CA GLY A 30 -8.02 -11.30 7.40
C GLY A 30 -8.38 -12.76 7.16
N LYS A 31 -8.59 -13.17 5.90
CA LYS A 31 -8.72 -14.59 5.53
C LYS A 31 -7.38 -15.33 5.63
N ASP A 32 -6.29 -14.57 5.62
CA ASP A 32 -4.95 -15.02 5.95
C ASP A 32 -4.26 -14.05 6.91
N LYS A 33 -3.08 -14.45 7.41
CA LYS A 33 -2.30 -13.68 8.38
C LYS A 33 -1.26 -12.81 7.70
N LEU A 34 -1.11 -11.56 8.14
CA LEU A 34 -0.01 -10.69 7.73
C LEU A 34 1.37 -11.34 7.92
N HIS A 35 1.51 -12.20 8.94
CA HIS A 35 2.74 -12.98 9.19
C HIS A 35 3.32 -13.64 7.93
N TRP A 36 2.48 -14.18 7.06
CA TRP A 36 2.92 -14.94 5.89
C TRP A 36 3.55 -14.07 4.81
N LEU A 37 3.36 -12.75 4.85
CA LEU A 37 3.95 -11.82 3.89
C LEU A 37 5.49 -11.73 3.97
N ARG A 38 6.14 -12.44 4.91
CA ARG A 38 7.60 -12.43 5.08
C ARG A 38 8.36 -12.86 3.81
N ASN A 39 7.79 -13.75 3.02
CA ASN A 39 8.36 -14.25 1.76
C ASN A 39 7.52 -13.84 0.54
N TRP A 40 6.81 -12.72 0.62
CA TRP A 40 5.98 -12.20 -0.46
C TRP A 40 6.79 -12.05 -1.76
N GLY A 41 6.37 -12.71 -2.82
CA GLY A 41 7.17 -12.84 -4.04
C GLY A 41 7.02 -14.21 -4.71
N PRO A 42 8.09 -14.75 -5.33
CA PRO A 42 8.02 -16.01 -6.07
C PRO A 42 7.53 -17.23 -5.28
N ASP A 43 7.79 -17.28 -3.96
CA ASP A 43 7.29 -18.35 -3.08
C ASP A 43 5.76 -18.40 -2.99
N TRP A 44 5.10 -17.28 -3.31
CA TRP A 44 3.64 -17.21 -3.43
C TRP A 44 3.15 -17.64 -4.82
N GLY A 45 4.03 -18.16 -5.67
CA GLY A 45 3.75 -18.54 -7.05
C GLY A 45 3.65 -17.34 -8.00
N PHE A 46 4.26 -16.22 -7.64
CA PHE A 46 4.40 -15.09 -8.55
C PHE A 46 5.52 -15.35 -9.58
N LEU A 47 5.68 -14.48 -10.57
CA LEU A 47 6.80 -14.51 -11.50
C LEU A 47 8.12 -14.49 -10.73
N GLN A 48 9.07 -15.30 -11.21
CA GLN A 48 10.36 -15.48 -10.55
C GLN A 48 11.16 -14.18 -10.50
N ASN A 49 11.21 -13.45 -11.62
CA ASN A 49 11.84 -12.15 -11.67
C ASN A 49 10.80 -11.09 -11.32
N SER A 50 11.13 -10.28 -10.31
CA SER A 50 10.31 -9.15 -9.88
C SER A 50 10.08 -8.11 -10.99
N GLU A 51 11.07 -7.90 -11.85
CA GLU A 51 11.01 -6.89 -12.92
C GLU A 51 10.03 -7.25 -14.04
N ASP A 52 9.74 -8.54 -14.21
CA ASP A 52 8.78 -9.05 -15.19
C ASP A 52 7.33 -8.86 -14.73
N ALA A 53 7.09 -8.45 -13.46
CA ALA A 53 5.75 -8.38 -12.88
C ALA A 53 5.20 -6.96 -12.83
N LEU A 54 4.07 -6.72 -13.51
CA LEU A 54 3.21 -5.57 -13.27
C LEU A 54 2.19 -5.94 -12.18
N VAL A 55 2.31 -5.33 -11.00
CA VAL A 55 1.51 -5.68 -9.81
C VAL A 55 0.49 -4.59 -9.48
N PHE A 56 -0.63 -4.99 -8.88
CA PHE A 56 -1.70 -4.10 -8.48
C PHE A 56 -2.57 -4.76 -7.41
N VAL A 57 -3.22 -3.96 -6.56
CA VAL A 57 -4.22 -4.46 -5.60
C VAL A 57 -5.53 -4.78 -6.31
N ASP A 58 -5.92 -3.92 -7.25
CA ASP A 58 -7.09 -4.05 -8.11
C ASP A 58 -6.83 -3.45 -9.49
N ASN A 59 -7.69 -3.79 -10.45
CA ASN A 59 -7.75 -3.17 -11.76
C ASN A 59 -9.22 -2.81 -12.10
N HIS A 60 -9.45 -2.24 -13.28
CA HIS A 60 -10.77 -1.78 -13.69
C HIS A 60 -11.82 -2.91 -13.84
N ASP A 61 -11.37 -4.15 -14.07
CA ASP A 61 -12.22 -5.32 -14.28
C ASP A 61 -12.52 -6.01 -12.94
N ASN A 62 -11.48 -6.43 -12.22
CA ASN A 62 -11.63 -7.22 -11.01
C ASN A 62 -12.17 -6.41 -9.81
N GLN A 63 -12.13 -5.07 -9.84
CA GLN A 63 -12.81 -4.24 -8.84
C GLN A 63 -14.35 -4.32 -8.92
N ARG A 64 -14.87 -4.84 -10.04
CA ARG A 64 -16.30 -5.04 -10.30
C ARG A 64 -16.76 -6.47 -10.03
N ALA A 65 -15.80 -7.40 -9.93
CA ALA A 65 -16.07 -8.79 -9.62
C ALA A 65 -16.41 -8.98 -8.13
N THR A 66 -17.05 -10.11 -7.83
CA THR A 66 -17.23 -10.57 -6.44
C THR A 66 -16.00 -11.35 -6.00
N GLY A 67 -15.63 -11.29 -4.70
CA GLY A 67 -14.53 -12.08 -4.15
C GLY A 67 -13.61 -11.30 -3.22
N ASP A 68 -12.33 -11.64 -3.24
CA ASP A 68 -11.32 -11.15 -2.29
C ASP A 68 -10.57 -9.89 -2.73
N VAL A 69 -10.79 -9.42 -3.95
CA VAL A 69 -10.19 -8.16 -4.45
C VAL A 69 -10.56 -7.02 -3.51
N LEU A 70 -9.56 -6.32 -2.98
CA LEU A 70 -9.77 -5.09 -2.22
C LEU A 70 -9.91 -3.92 -3.18
N THR A 71 -10.87 -3.04 -2.93
CA THR A 71 -11.12 -1.85 -3.76
C THR A 71 -11.31 -0.64 -2.85
N TYR A 72 -11.50 0.55 -3.45
CA TYR A 72 -11.84 1.77 -2.69
C TYR A 72 -13.05 1.61 -1.76
N LYS A 73 -13.97 0.66 -2.05
CA LYS A 73 -15.13 0.33 -1.20
C LYS A 73 -14.74 -0.31 0.14
N ASN A 74 -13.50 -0.78 0.27
CA ASN A 74 -12.90 -1.31 1.50
C ASN A 74 -11.76 -0.40 1.97
N ALA A 75 -12.04 0.90 2.10
CA ALA A 75 -11.03 1.96 2.18
C ALA A 75 -9.86 1.70 3.16
N LYS A 76 -10.12 1.20 4.38
CA LYS A 76 -9.07 0.92 5.37
C LYS A 76 -8.13 -0.18 4.90
N GLN A 77 -8.66 -1.37 4.62
CA GLN A 77 -7.87 -2.51 4.15
C GLN A 77 -7.22 -2.24 2.79
N TYR A 78 -7.89 -1.49 1.91
CA TYR A 78 -7.34 -1.09 0.61
C TYR A 78 -6.11 -0.20 0.75
N LYS A 79 -6.17 0.84 1.58
CA LYS A 79 -5.00 1.69 1.89
C LYS A 79 -3.86 0.87 2.50
N MET A 80 -4.16 -0.08 3.38
CA MET A 80 -3.16 -0.97 3.96
C MET A 80 -2.47 -1.85 2.91
N ALA A 81 -3.25 -2.46 2.00
CA ALA A 81 -2.73 -3.27 0.91
C ALA A 81 -1.87 -2.46 -0.08
N ILE A 82 -2.32 -1.26 -0.46
CA ILE A 82 -1.56 -0.34 -1.32
C ILE A 82 -0.25 0.09 -0.63
N ALA A 83 -0.30 0.44 0.66
CA ALA A 83 0.89 0.79 1.42
C ALA A 83 1.89 -0.37 1.47
N PHE A 84 1.44 -1.61 1.69
CA PHE A 84 2.32 -2.78 1.63
C PHE A 84 2.92 -2.98 0.24
N MET A 85 2.12 -2.88 -0.83
CA MET A 85 2.59 -2.98 -2.22
C MET A 85 3.66 -1.94 -2.53
N LEU A 86 3.49 -0.71 -2.05
CA LEU A 86 4.45 0.37 -2.29
C LEU A 86 5.72 0.22 -1.42
N ALA A 87 5.58 -0.29 -0.20
CA ALA A 87 6.70 -0.55 0.71
C ALA A 87 7.52 -1.81 0.35
N HIS A 88 6.92 -2.80 -0.33
CA HIS A 88 7.57 -4.06 -0.69
C HIS A 88 8.28 -3.98 -2.06
N PRO A 89 9.53 -4.44 -2.22
CA PRO A 89 10.29 -4.22 -3.47
C PRO A 89 9.74 -4.96 -4.70
N TYR A 90 9.01 -6.06 -4.51
CA TYR A 90 8.49 -6.89 -5.60
C TYR A 90 7.57 -6.15 -6.59
N GLY A 91 7.83 -6.34 -7.88
CA GLY A 91 7.01 -5.85 -8.99
C GLY A 91 7.14 -4.36 -9.30
N SER A 92 6.60 -4.00 -10.46
CA SER A 92 6.29 -2.64 -10.85
C SER A 92 4.85 -2.32 -10.43
N PRO A 93 4.60 -1.46 -9.42
CA PRO A 93 3.26 -1.22 -8.92
C PRO A 93 2.46 -0.30 -9.83
N ARG A 94 1.20 -0.66 -10.08
CA ARG A 94 0.18 0.21 -10.68
C ARG A 94 -0.88 0.53 -9.65
N ILE A 95 -1.16 1.82 -9.47
CA ILE A 95 -2.23 2.32 -8.60
C ILE A 95 -3.48 2.52 -9.45
N MET A 96 -4.61 2.00 -8.97
CA MET A 96 -5.91 2.26 -9.58
C MET A 96 -6.42 3.63 -9.18
N SER A 97 -7.10 4.31 -10.10
CA SER A 97 -7.88 5.51 -9.82
C SER A 97 -9.24 5.37 -10.47
N SER A 98 -10.27 5.31 -9.64
CA SER A 98 -11.60 4.86 -10.04
C SER A 98 -12.60 6.02 -10.07
N TYR A 99 -13.78 5.70 -10.58
CA TYR A 99 -15.02 6.43 -10.32
C TYR A 99 -15.94 5.55 -9.49
N SER A 100 -16.88 6.16 -8.78
CA SER A 100 -17.82 5.44 -7.92
C SER A 100 -18.90 4.76 -8.76
N PHE A 101 -19.18 3.49 -8.48
CA PHE A 101 -20.24 2.72 -9.13
C PHE A 101 -21.00 1.82 -8.15
N THR A 102 -22.28 1.60 -8.42
CA THR A 102 -23.16 0.73 -7.63
C THR A 102 -23.43 -0.64 -8.26
N ASN A 103 -23.21 -0.78 -9.58
CA ASN A 103 -23.32 -2.05 -10.31
C ASN A 103 -22.12 -2.25 -11.24
N SER A 104 -21.84 -3.50 -11.64
CA SER A 104 -20.68 -3.87 -12.44
C SER A 104 -20.65 -3.21 -13.82
N ASP A 105 -21.82 -2.93 -14.39
CA ASP A 105 -21.95 -2.48 -15.77
C ASP A 105 -22.01 -0.95 -15.88
N ALA A 106 -21.92 -0.24 -14.75
CA ALA A 106 -21.95 1.21 -14.72
C ALA A 106 -20.70 1.82 -15.39
N GLY A 107 -20.96 2.64 -16.41
CA GLY A 107 -19.98 3.52 -17.04
C GLY A 107 -19.53 4.66 -16.12
N PRO A 108 -18.58 5.48 -16.58
CA PRO A 108 -18.07 6.62 -15.82
C PRO A 108 -19.16 7.68 -15.58
N PRO A 109 -18.93 8.61 -14.63
CA PRO A 109 -19.81 9.77 -14.44
C PRO A 109 -20.01 10.53 -15.75
N ALA A 110 -21.26 10.72 -16.15
CA ALA A 110 -21.63 11.38 -17.39
C ALA A 110 -22.85 12.28 -17.19
N ASN A 111 -22.97 13.32 -18.02
CA ASN A 111 -24.16 14.17 -18.03
C ASN A 111 -25.33 13.51 -18.78
N GLN A 112 -26.48 14.19 -18.83
CA GLN A 112 -27.71 13.67 -19.46
C GLN A 112 -27.55 13.36 -20.96
N ASN A 113 -26.55 13.95 -21.62
CA ASN A 113 -26.26 13.71 -23.04
C ASN A 113 -25.23 12.59 -23.25
N GLY A 114 -24.80 11.92 -22.18
CA GLY A 114 -23.80 10.84 -22.24
C GLY A 114 -22.34 11.30 -22.33
N ASN A 115 -22.06 12.61 -22.21
CA ASN A 115 -20.68 13.11 -22.19
C ASN A 115 -20.07 12.88 -20.80
N ILE A 116 -18.85 12.32 -20.76
CA ILE A 116 -18.12 12.08 -19.51
C ILE A 116 -17.90 13.39 -18.77
N THR A 117 -18.28 13.44 -17.50
CA THR A 117 -18.07 14.58 -16.62
C THR A 117 -16.63 14.56 -16.10
N SER A 118 -15.88 15.65 -16.32
CA SER A 118 -14.51 15.78 -15.80
C SER A 118 -14.45 15.70 -14.26
N PRO A 119 -13.38 15.15 -13.68
CA PRO A 119 -13.14 15.26 -12.25
C PRO A 119 -13.04 16.73 -11.82
N GLY A 120 -13.77 17.11 -10.77
CA GLY A 120 -13.50 18.35 -10.04
C GLY A 120 -12.58 18.06 -8.85
N ILE A 121 -11.78 19.04 -8.44
CA ILE A 121 -10.88 18.94 -7.28
C ILE A 121 -11.39 19.87 -6.19
N ASN A 122 -11.58 19.32 -4.99
CA ASN A 122 -11.99 20.06 -3.80
C ASN A 122 -10.78 20.69 -3.09
N ASP A 123 -11.01 21.64 -2.18
CA ASP A 123 -9.95 22.31 -1.40
C ASP A 123 -9.12 21.36 -0.52
N ASP A 124 -9.69 20.20 -0.17
CA ASP A 124 -9.02 19.15 0.62
C ASP A 124 -8.27 18.11 -0.26
N ASP A 125 -8.03 18.45 -1.53
CA ASP A 125 -7.43 17.61 -2.58
C ASP A 125 -8.23 16.36 -2.99
N THR A 126 -9.42 16.15 -2.43
CA THR A 126 -10.31 15.06 -2.87
C THR A 126 -10.98 15.38 -4.21
N CYS A 127 -11.50 14.36 -4.88
CA CYS A 127 -12.24 14.54 -6.13
C CYS A 127 -13.76 14.62 -5.91
N THR A 128 -14.43 15.33 -6.81
CA THR A 128 -15.89 15.38 -6.92
C THR A 128 -16.37 14.82 -8.26
N ASN A 129 -17.64 15.01 -8.62
CA ASN A 129 -18.28 14.52 -9.85
C ASN A 129 -18.26 12.99 -9.98
N GLY A 130 -18.35 12.28 -8.85
CA GLY A 130 -18.38 10.82 -8.82
C GLY A 130 -17.00 10.15 -8.99
N TRP A 131 -15.91 10.91 -9.08
CA TRP A 131 -14.56 10.37 -9.14
C TRP A 131 -14.02 10.05 -7.74
N VAL A 132 -13.39 8.89 -7.58
CA VAL A 132 -12.88 8.42 -6.28
C VAL A 132 -11.47 8.97 -6.02
N CYS A 133 -10.63 8.99 -7.05
CA CYS A 133 -9.26 9.51 -7.00
C CYS A 133 -8.42 8.95 -5.84
N GLU A 134 -8.34 7.62 -5.72
CA GLU A 134 -7.53 6.94 -4.71
C GLU A 134 -6.07 7.43 -4.75
N HIS A 135 -5.54 7.74 -5.94
CA HIS A 135 -4.20 8.31 -6.11
C HIS A 135 -3.98 9.67 -5.40
N ARG A 136 -5.05 10.37 -4.99
CA ARG A 136 -5.00 11.62 -4.20
C ARG A 136 -5.21 11.41 -2.71
N TRP A 137 -5.51 10.19 -2.27
CA TRP A 137 -5.59 9.91 -0.85
C TRP A 137 -4.20 10.04 -0.24
N ARG A 138 -4.08 10.78 0.87
CA ARG A 138 -2.80 11.06 1.54
C ARG A 138 -1.96 9.81 1.75
N GLN A 139 -2.59 8.75 2.27
CA GLN A 139 -1.95 7.48 2.54
C GLN A 139 -1.35 6.84 1.27
N ILE A 140 -1.92 7.10 0.10
CA ILE A 140 -1.48 6.53 -1.18
C ILE A 140 -0.39 7.40 -1.80
N TYR A 141 -0.61 8.70 -2.00
CA TYR A 141 0.43 9.55 -2.61
C TYR A 141 1.68 9.66 -1.75
N ASN A 142 1.55 9.67 -0.41
CA ASN A 142 2.72 9.64 0.46
C ASN A 142 3.46 8.31 0.37
N MET A 143 2.76 7.19 0.18
CA MET A 143 3.41 5.90 -0.03
C MET A 143 4.06 5.77 -1.42
N VAL A 144 3.61 6.53 -2.42
CA VAL A 144 4.37 6.73 -3.66
C VAL A 144 5.68 7.44 -3.36
N GLY A 145 5.63 8.52 -2.56
CA GLY A 145 6.83 9.21 -2.05
C GLY A 145 7.75 8.30 -1.23
N PHE A 146 7.18 7.44 -0.39
CA PHE A 146 7.91 6.41 0.36
C PHE A 146 8.63 5.48 -0.62
N ARG A 147 7.93 4.90 -1.60
CA ARG A 147 8.53 3.96 -2.57
C ARG A 147 9.69 4.59 -3.34
N ASN A 148 9.54 5.84 -3.76
CA ASN A 148 10.60 6.60 -4.42
C ASN A 148 11.81 6.79 -3.50
N THR A 149 11.57 7.12 -2.23
CA THR A 149 12.62 7.33 -1.22
C THR A 149 13.40 6.05 -0.92
N VAL A 150 12.73 4.90 -0.89
CA VAL A 150 13.36 3.61 -0.56
C VAL A 150 13.80 2.81 -1.78
N ASN A 151 13.78 3.41 -2.98
CA ASN A 151 14.10 2.69 -4.21
C ASN A 151 15.51 2.05 -4.15
N GLY A 152 15.67 0.85 -4.70
CA GLY A 152 16.92 0.09 -4.67
C GLY A 152 17.27 -0.61 -3.35
N THR A 153 16.57 -0.30 -2.24
CA THR A 153 16.80 -0.99 -0.95
C THR A 153 16.10 -2.35 -0.88
N LYS A 154 16.61 -3.26 -0.05
CA LYS A 154 15.96 -4.54 0.27
C LYS A 154 15.14 -4.45 1.55
N ILE A 155 14.29 -5.44 1.77
CA ILE A 155 13.64 -5.64 3.07
C ILE A 155 14.68 -6.15 4.07
N SER A 156 14.68 -5.57 5.27
CA SER A 156 15.48 -6.03 6.40
C SER A 156 14.69 -5.90 7.71
N ASN A 157 15.19 -6.51 8.79
CA ASN A 157 14.60 -6.43 10.13
C ASN A 157 13.09 -6.74 10.16
N TRP A 158 12.69 -7.80 9.47
CA TRP A 158 11.30 -8.26 9.48
C TRP A 158 10.90 -8.70 10.89
N TRP A 159 9.87 -8.06 11.42
CA TRP A 159 9.22 -8.42 12.67
C TRP A 159 7.80 -8.90 12.39
N SER A 160 7.34 -9.87 13.18
CA SER A 160 5.94 -10.30 13.17
C SER A 160 5.54 -10.86 14.53
N ASN A 161 4.29 -10.65 14.94
CA ASN A 161 3.70 -11.32 16.09
C ASN A 161 3.20 -12.75 15.79
N LYS A 162 3.56 -13.33 14.63
CA LYS A 162 3.04 -14.62 14.13
C LYS A 162 1.53 -14.63 13.84
N ASN A 163 0.91 -13.46 13.75
CA ASN A 163 -0.49 -13.26 13.43
C ASN A 163 -0.69 -12.03 12.51
N GLN A 164 -1.52 -11.08 12.92
CA GLN A 164 -1.95 -9.91 12.13
C GLN A 164 -1.13 -8.65 12.39
N GLN A 165 0.12 -8.78 12.83
CA GLN A 165 1.02 -7.65 13.00
C GLN A 165 2.38 -7.97 12.39
N ILE A 166 2.87 -7.04 11.59
CA ILE A 166 4.17 -7.09 10.94
C ILE A 166 4.82 -5.72 10.92
N ALA A 167 6.14 -5.69 10.82
CA ALA A 167 6.91 -4.48 10.54
C ALA A 167 8.20 -4.86 9.83
N PHE A 168 8.75 -3.95 9.04
CA PHE A 168 10.05 -4.16 8.39
C PHE A 168 10.70 -2.84 7.97
N CYS A 169 12.02 -2.91 7.81
CA CYS A 169 12.83 -1.84 7.27
C CYS A 169 13.04 -2.00 5.77
N ARG A 170 13.34 -0.88 5.13
CA ARG A 170 13.90 -0.76 3.79
C ARG A 170 15.30 -0.14 3.90
N GLU A 171 16.29 -1.00 4.17
CA GLU A 171 17.72 -0.72 4.45
C GLU A 171 18.05 0.73 4.85
N GLY A 172 17.55 1.17 6.01
CA GLY A 172 17.83 2.49 6.59
C GLY A 172 17.30 3.71 5.84
N SER A 173 16.49 3.49 4.80
CA SER A 173 15.79 4.55 4.06
C SER A 173 14.32 4.68 4.49
N GLY A 174 13.71 3.62 5.00
CA GLY A 174 12.33 3.63 5.48
C GLY A 174 11.97 2.48 6.41
N PHE A 175 10.88 2.65 7.14
CA PHE A 175 10.29 1.68 8.04
C PHE A 175 8.77 1.71 7.93
N VAL A 176 8.14 0.54 7.96
CA VAL A 176 6.69 0.39 7.95
C VAL A 176 6.24 -0.62 8.99
N ALA A 177 5.08 -0.38 9.60
CA ALA A 177 4.39 -1.30 10.49
C ALA A 177 2.91 -1.41 10.11
N PHE A 178 2.37 -2.61 10.22
CA PHE A 178 0.99 -2.93 9.88
C PHE A 178 0.33 -3.70 11.01
N THR A 179 -0.93 -3.38 11.30
CA THR A 179 -1.81 -4.19 12.14
C THR A 179 -3.17 -4.36 11.48
N ASN A 180 -3.60 -5.61 11.30
CA ASN A 180 -4.97 -5.93 10.88
C ASN A 180 -5.83 -6.38 12.07
N ASP A 181 -5.21 -6.65 13.22
CA ASP A 181 -5.87 -6.97 14.49
C ASP A 181 -4.94 -6.71 15.68
N GLY A 182 -5.51 -6.18 16.76
CA GLY A 182 -4.80 -5.79 17.97
C GLY A 182 -3.91 -4.55 17.82
N ASN A 183 -3.20 -4.22 18.90
CA ASN A 183 -2.36 -3.02 18.98
C ASN A 183 -0.87 -3.38 18.93
N ILE A 184 -0.09 -2.51 18.29
CA ILE A 184 1.37 -2.49 18.38
C ILE A 184 1.74 -1.32 19.30
N ASN A 185 2.40 -1.61 20.42
CA ASN A 185 2.93 -0.63 21.36
C ASN A 185 4.28 -1.14 21.88
N ARG A 186 5.34 -0.94 21.10
CA ARG A 186 6.65 -1.51 21.44
C ARG A 186 7.80 -0.84 20.70
N ASP A 187 8.97 -0.96 21.29
CA ASP A 187 10.23 -0.63 20.64
C ASP A 187 10.54 -1.60 19.50
N MET A 188 10.95 -1.04 18.37
CA MET A 188 11.35 -1.79 17.18
C MET A 188 12.61 -1.17 16.57
N GLN A 189 13.44 -2.02 15.98
CA GLN A 189 14.53 -1.58 15.12
C GLN A 189 13.93 -0.99 13.85
N THR A 190 14.02 0.34 13.69
CA THR A 190 13.52 1.07 12.52
C THR A 190 14.56 1.17 11.41
N CYS A 191 15.82 0.87 11.74
CA CYS A 191 16.98 0.98 10.86
C CYS A 191 17.29 2.41 10.40
N LEU A 192 16.50 3.40 10.81
CA LEU A 192 16.68 4.79 10.44
C LEU A 192 17.72 5.45 11.34
N PRO A 193 18.43 6.49 10.86
CA PRO A 193 19.31 7.30 11.69
C PRO A 193 18.55 8.00 12.84
N LEU A 194 19.26 8.37 13.91
CA LEU A 194 18.77 9.21 15.01
C LEU A 194 17.97 10.42 14.50
N GLY A 195 16.77 10.61 15.04
CA GLY A 195 15.96 11.80 14.83
C GLY A 195 14.46 11.55 14.94
N THR A 196 13.67 12.57 14.65
CA THR A 196 12.20 12.49 14.69
C THR A 196 11.65 12.45 13.28
N TYR A 197 10.80 11.47 13.00
CA TYR A 197 10.22 11.25 11.67
C TYR A 197 8.71 11.40 11.72
N CYS A 198 8.14 12.07 10.74
CA CYS A 198 6.69 12.19 10.59
C CYS A 198 6.10 10.92 9.98
N ASP A 199 5.02 10.41 10.60
CA ASP A 199 4.24 9.32 10.01
C ASP A 199 3.46 9.84 8.81
N VAL A 200 3.83 9.34 7.63
CA VAL A 200 3.26 9.79 6.35
C VAL A 200 1.89 9.17 6.06
N ILE A 201 1.40 8.27 6.91
CA ILE A 201 0.03 7.74 6.84
C ILE A 201 -0.94 8.68 7.56
N SER A 202 -0.71 8.93 8.86
CA SER A 202 -1.58 9.81 9.64
C SER A 202 -1.44 11.29 9.29
N GLY A 203 -0.33 11.71 8.69
CA GLY A 203 -0.10 13.10 8.29
C GLY A 203 0.99 13.26 7.23
N LYS A 204 1.70 14.38 7.29
CA LYS A 204 2.87 14.71 6.46
C LYS A 204 3.84 15.61 7.22
N LEU A 205 5.05 15.75 6.68
CA LEU A 205 5.95 16.84 7.03
C LEU A 205 5.49 18.11 6.30
N SER A 206 5.14 19.16 7.04
CA SER A 206 4.74 20.47 6.51
C SER A 206 5.35 21.54 7.38
N ASP A 207 6.08 22.49 6.79
CA ASP A 207 6.64 23.65 7.52
C ASP A 207 7.49 23.26 8.74
N GLY A 208 8.32 22.22 8.61
CA GLY A 208 9.19 21.74 9.68
C GLY A 208 8.47 21.08 10.85
N ARG A 209 7.22 20.64 10.67
CA ARG A 209 6.45 19.91 11.69
C ARG A 209 5.66 18.75 11.10
N CYS A 210 5.40 17.74 11.94
CA CYS A 210 4.51 16.65 11.59
C CYS A 210 3.06 17.08 11.81
N THR A 211 2.21 16.92 10.79
CA THR A 211 0.77 17.17 10.92
C THR A 211 0.00 15.99 11.50
N GLY A 212 0.66 14.84 11.64
CA GLY A 212 0.13 13.60 12.22
C GLY A 212 1.05 13.09 13.33
N LYS A 213 1.12 11.77 13.49
CA LYS A 213 2.03 11.14 14.44
C LYS A 213 3.50 11.39 14.06
N SER A 214 4.38 11.22 15.03
CA SER A 214 5.82 11.17 14.81
C SER A 214 6.43 9.99 15.57
N VAL A 215 7.60 9.55 15.11
CA VAL A 215 8.42 8.52 15.76
C VAL A 215 9.79 9.11 16.02
N THR A 216 10.20 9.12 17.28
CA THR A 216 11.58 9.43 17.67
C THR A 216 12.40 8.15 17.62
N VAL A 217 13.46 8.18 16.83
CA VAL A 217 14.42 7.09 16.64
C VAL A 217 15.70 7.45 17.36
N GLY A 218 16.19 6.56 18.23
CA GLY A 218 17.44 6.71 18.97
C GLY A 218 18.70 6.49 18.11
N ASP A 219 19.86 6.67 18.73
CA ASP A 219 21.17 6.46 18.09
C ASP A 219 21.41 5.01 17.64
N ASN A 220 20.79 4.06 18.32
CA ASN A 220 20.77 2.63 18.00
C ASN A 220 19.73 2.24 16.92
N GLY A 221 19.03 3.20 16.32
CA GLY A 221 18.00 2.97 15.31
C GLY A 221 16.65 2.47 15.84
N ILE A 222 16.50 2.35 17.16
CA ILE A 222 15.25 1.90 17.80
C ILE A 222 14.28 3.08 17.96
N GLY A 223 13.02 2.86 17.63
CA GLY A 223 11.93 3.80 17.90
C GLY A 223 10.72 3.09 18.50
N PHE A 224 9.98 3.79 19.36
CA PHE A 224 8.73 3.29 19.92
C PHE A 224 7.61 3.40 18.89
N ILE A 225 7.03 2.26 18.51
CA ILE A 225 5.94 2.17 17.54
C ILE A 225 4.61 2.01 18.27
N SER A 226 3.71 2.99 18.08
CA SER A 226 2.34 2.98 18.58
C SER A 226 1.32 3.04 17.44
N LEU A 227 0.66 1.92 17.21
CA LEU A 227 -0.33 1.73 16.16
C LEU A 227 -1.49 0.87 16.70
N ASN A 228 -2.65 1.49 16.89
CA ASN A 228 -3.84 0.81 17.38
C ASN A 228 -4.66 0.23 16.20
N GLY A 229 -5.11 -1.02 16.35
CA GLY A 229 -5.89 -1.74 15.32
C GLY A 229 -7.19 -1.05 14.92
N ASN A 230 -7.75 -0.20 15.78
CA ASN A 230 -8.98 0.56 15.55
C ASN A 230 -8.75 1.96 14.96
N GLU A 231 -7.51 2.35 14.70
CA GLU A 231 -7.22 3.62 14.02
C GLU A 231 -7.82 3.65 12.60
N PHE A 232 -7.95 4.87 12.06
CA PHE A 232 -8.46 5.08 10.69
C PHE A 232 -7.65 4.31 9.64
N ASP A 233 -6.34 4.19 9.87
CA ASP A 233 -5.40 3.41 9.08
C ASP A 233 -4.68 2.41 9.97
N GLY A 234 -4.60 1.14 9.54
CA GLY A 234 -3.84 0.09 10.22
C GLY A 234 -2.36 0.05 9.82
N VAL A 235 -1.78 1.20 9.45
CA VAL A 235 -0.39 1.34 8.97
C VAL A 235 0.28 2.54 9.62
N LEU A 236 1.57 2.41 9.91
CA LEU A 236 2.48 3.51 10.18
C LEU A 236 3.66 3.42 9.21
N ALA A 237 4.06 4.54 8.62
CA ALA A 237 5.20 4.59 7.70
C ALA A 237 6.04 5.84 7.91
N ILE A 238 7.36 5.64 8.03
CA ILE A 238 8.35 6.71 8.20
C ILE A 238 9.53 6.47 7.25
N HIS A 239 10.15 7.54 6.74
CA HIS A 239 11.29 7.43 5.83
C HIS A 239 12.23 8.63 5.96
N ILE A 240 13.45 8.52 5.43
CA ILE A 240 14.51 9.54 5.58
C ILE A 240 14.09 10.94 5.14
N ASN A 241 13.29 11.07 4.07
CA ASN A 241 12.78 12.35 3.59
C ASN A 241 11.61 12.93 4.41
N ALA A 242 11.14 12.24 5.46
CA ALA A 242 10.11 12.71 6.38
C ALA A 242 10.68 13.01 7.78
N LYS A 243 12.01 13.16 7.88
CA LYS A 243 12.72 13.55 9.09
C LYS A 243 12.56 15.06 9.36
N LEU A 244 12.39 15.43 10.62
CA LEU A 244 12.48 16.81 11.11
C LEU A 244 13.93 17.32 11.16
#